data_AF-A0A210PDR2-F1
#
_entry.id   AF-A0A210PDR2-F1
#
_cell.length_a   1.000
_cell.length_b   1.000
_cell.length_c   1.000
_cell.angle_alpha   90.00
_cell.angle_beta   90.00
_cell.angle_gamma   90.00
#
_symmetry.space_group_name_H-M   'P 1'
#
loop_
_entity.id
_entity.type
_entity.pdbx_description
1 polymer ?
#
loop_
_entity_poly.entity_id
_entity_poly.type
_entity_poly.pdbx_seq_one_letter_code
_entity_poly.pdbx_strand_id
1 'polypeptide(L)'
;MLLFLSDERIWPWSFCHVDPGESEFETALRETTEEAGLQKSHLEIIDNFKKTLHYPVKGKSKRVVYWLAKMKDPEMSVTLSDEHIDFKWLKLDEANKLITQFKDLQTVLDETDEFLQSKYSNL
;
A
#
# COMPACT_ATOMS: atom_id res chain seq x y z
N MET A 1 -6.72 2.02 -5.57
CA MET A 1 -5.59 1.39 -4.85
C MET A 1 -4.31 2.02 -5.36
N LEU A 2 -3.47 2.52 -4.48
CA LEU A 2 -2.23 3.22 -4.85
C LEU A 2 -1.08 2.20 -4.92
N LEU A 3 -0.34 2.20 -6.02
CA LEU A 3 0.85 1.38 -6.21
C LEU A 3 2.04 2.31 -6.52
N PHE A 4 3.09 2.25 -5.71
CA PHE A 4 4.34 2.97 -5.96
C PHE A 4 5.28 2.13 -6.83
N LEU A 5 5.96 2.76 -7.78
CA LEU A 5 7.00 2.14 -8.59
C LEU A 5 8.37 2.65 -8.08
N SER A 6 9.22 1.73 -7.62
CA SER A 6 10.63 2.03 -7.24
C SER A 6 11.59 1.67 -8.39
N ASP A 7 12.72 2.39 -8.50
CA ASP A 7 13.80 2.06 -9.45
C ASP A 7 14.27 0.61 -9.25
N GLU A 8 14.44 -0.16 -10.33
CA GLU A 8 14.82 -1.58 -10.34
C GLU A 8 16.11 -1.89 -9.56
N ARG A 9 16.91 -0.86 -9.22
CA ARG A 9 18.19 -0.98 -8.50
C ARG A 9 18.05 -0.91 -6.97
N ILE A 10 16.91 -0.48 -6.44
CA ILE A 10 16.66 -0.37 -4.99
C ILE A 10 15.41 -1.19 -4.65
N TRP A 11 15.64 -2.26 -3.89
CA TRP A 11 14.60 -3.23 -3.54
C TRP A 11 13.43 -2.55 -2.80
N PRO A 12 12.16 -2.81 -3.17
CA PRO A 12 11.06 -1.82 -3.08
C PRO A 12 10.57 -1.52 -1.66
N TRP A 13 11.11 -2.20 -0.67
CA TRP A 13 10.55 -2.24 0.68
C TRP A 13 11.59 -1.99 1.76
N SER A 14 12.72 -1.39 1.43
CA SER A 14 13.87 -1.35 2.36
C SER A 14 13.82 -0.21 3.37
N PHE A 15 12.84 0.69 3.31
CA PHE A 15 12.90 1.96 4.06
C PHE A 15 11.70 2.26 4.98
N CYS A 16 10.55 1.61 4.78
CA CYS A 16 9.47 1.64 5.78
C CYS A 16 9.89 0.91 7.08
N HIS A 17 10.07 1.66 8.17
CA HIS A 17 10.48 1.17 9.49
C HIS A 17 9.50 1.61 10.57
N VAL A 18 9.21 0.71 11.53
CA VAL A 18 8.45 1.09 12.73
C VAL A 18 9.41 1.81 13.67
N ASP A 19 9.11 3.07 13.99
CA ASP A 19 9.91 3.84 14.94
C ASP A 19 9.69 3.38 16.38
N PRO A 20 10.70 3.51 17.27
CA PRO A 20 10.54 3.13 18.68
C PRO A 20 9.37 3.87 19.34
N GLY A 21 8.36 3.12 19.80
CA GLY A 21 7.17 3.65 20.45
C GLY A 21 5.98 3.92 19.51
N GLU A 22 6.15 3.70 18.21
CA GLU A 22 5.08 3.84 17.21
C GLU A 22 4.29 2.52 17.06
N SER A 23 2.97 2.61 16.93
CA SER A 23 2.15 1.47 16.53
C SER A 23 2.25 1.22 15.03
N GLU A 24 2.02 -0.02 14.59
CA GLU A 24 2.09 -0.38 13.16
C GLU A 24 1.19 0.50 12.27
N PHE A 25 0.05 0.95 12.81
CA PHE A 25 -0.89 1.80 12.09
C PHE A 25 -0.42 3.26 12.02
N GLU A 26 0.20 3.77 13.08
CA GLU A 26 0.85 5.09 13.05
C GLU A 26 1.98 5.11 12.03
N THR A 27 2.81 4.05 12.01
CA THR A 27 3.86 3.87 11.00
C THR A 27 3.26 3.90 9.58
N ALA A 28 2.20 3.14 9.33
CA ALA A 28 1.56 3.12 8.01
C ALA A 28 1.08 4.51 7.56
N LEU A 29 0.53 5.32 8.48
CA LEU A 29 0.08 6.68 8.17
C LEU A 29 1.23 7.66 7.96
N ARG A 30 2.28 7.58 8.77
CA ARG A 30 3.49 8.39 8.63
C ARG A 30 4.16 8.13 7.30
N GLU A 31 4.40 6.87 6.97
CA GLU A 31 5.05 6.43 5.72
C GLU A 31 4.21 6.80 4.50
N THR A 32 2.88 6.65 4.57
CA THR A 32 1.98 7.13 3.50
C THR A 32 2.10 8.65 3.28
N THR A 33 2.35 9.40 4.36
CA THR A 33 2.57 10.85 4.26
C THR A 33 3.95 11.15 3.67
N GLU A 34 4.99 10.44 4.09
CA GLU A 34 6.37 10.63 3.62
C GLU A 34 6.55 10.21 2.16
N GLU A 35 6.03 9.04 1.77
CA GLU A 35 6.20 8.46 0.44
C GLU A 35 5.23 9.02 -0.61
N ALA A 36 4.06 9.52 -0.19
CA ALA A 36 2.97 9.89 -1.08
C ALA A 36 2.40 11.30 -0.87
N GLY A 37 2.80 12.00 0.20
CA GLY A 37 2.21 13.28 0.59
C GLY A 37 0.76 13.17 1.11
N LEU A 38 0.24 11.96 1.31
CA LEU A 38 -1.16 11.73 1.68
C LEU A 38 -1.33 11.65 3.19
N GLN A 39 -1.83 12.75 3.78
CA GLN A 39 -2.11 12.83 5.21
C GLN A 39 -3.37 12.04 5.60
N LYS A 40 -3.48 11.66 6.88
CA LYS A 40 -4.67 11.00 7.45
C LYS A 40 -5.98 11.75 7.15
N SER A 41 -5.96 13.09 7.13
CA SER A 41 -7.14 13.91 6.81
C SER A 41 -7.68 13.65 5.41
N HIS A 42 -6.83 13.24 4.46
CA HIS A 42 -7.15 12.96 3.06
C HIS A 42 -7.74 11.56 2.85
N LEU A 43 -7.61 10.70 3.86
CA LEU A 43 -7.92 9.28 3.79
C LEU A 43 -9.14 8.95 4.65
N GLU A 44 -10.02 8.13 4.10
CA GLU A 44 -11.05 7.38 4.82
C GLU A 44 -10.52 5.96 5.02
N ILE A 45 -10.12 5.66 6.25
CA ILE A 45 -9.59 4.34 6.61
C ILE A 45 -10.77 3.37 6.66
N ILE A 46 -10.66 2.26 5.93
CA ILE A 46 -11.69 1.24 5.92
C ILE A 46 -11.37 0.24 7.01
N ASP A 47 -12.08 0.40 8.13
CA ASP A 47 -11.99 -0.52 9.26
C ASP A 47 -12.33 -1.96 8.84
N ASN A 48 -11.74 -2.92 9.57
CA ASN A 48 -11.89 -4.37 9.37
C ASN A 48 -11.22 -4.96 8.12
N PHE A 49 -10.41 -4.18 7.40
CA PHE A 49 -9.49 -4.73 6.41
C PHE A 49 -8.04 -4.52 6.83
N LYS A 50 -7.36 -5.62 7.15
CA LYS A 50 -5.94 -5.67 7.48
C LYS A 50 -5.33 -6.92 6.85
N LYS A 51 -4.23 -6.76 6.11
CA LYS A 51 -3.50 -7.89 5.51
C LYS A 51 -2.05 -7.85 5.96
N THR A 52 -1.48 -9.02 6.26
CA THR A 52 -0.08 -9.13 6.68
C THR A 52 0.65 -10.06 5.74
N LEU A 53 1.70 -9.56 5.10
CA LEU A 53 2.59 -10.34 4.25
C LEU A 53 3.88 -10.66 4.99
N HIS A 54 4.41 -11.85 4.73
CA HIS A 54 5.72 -12.28 5.19
C HIS A 54 6.52 -12.76 3.99
N TYR A 55 7.67 -12.16 3.73
CA TYR A 55 8.53 -12.58 2.63
C TYR A 55 10.01 -12.42 3.00
N PRO A 56 10.89 -13.27 2.45
CA PRO A 56 12.32 -13.22 2.74
C PRO A 56 12.99 -12.04 2.01
N VAL A 57 13.74 -11.23 2.74
CA VAL A 57 14.63 -10.18 2.20
C VAL A 57 16.04 -10.43 2.72
N LYS A 58 16.98 -10.72 1.81
CA LYS A 58 18.39 -10.98 2.15
C LYS A 58 18.56 -12.03 3.28
N GLY A 59 17.76 -13.09 3.26
CA GLY A 59 17.80 -14.18 4.25
C GLY A 59 17.11 -13.87 5.59
N LYS A 60 16.50 -12.69 5.75
CA LYS A 60 15.68 -12.34 6.92
C LYS A 60 14.21 -12.32 6.54
N SER A 61 13.34 -12.83 7.40
CA SER A 61 11.89 -12.69 7.21
C SER A 61 11.48 -11.24 7.43
N LYS A 62 10.91 -10.60 6.41
CA LYS A 62 10.29 -9.27 6.51
C LYS A 62 8.78 -9.46 6.66
N ARG A 63 8.20 -8.71 7.60
CA ARG A 63 6.74 -8.60 7.80
C ARG A 63 6.28 -7.23 7.34
N VAL A 64 5.21 -7.18 6.53
CA VAL A 64 4.56 -5.94 6.10
C VAL A 64 3.08 -6.05 6.39
N VAL A 65 2.50 -4.96 6.87
CA VAL A 65 1.09 -4.90 7.25
C VAL A 65 0.42 -3.81 6.43
N TYR A 66 -0.67 -4.16 5.75
CA TYR A 66 -1.46 -3.29 4.91
C TYR A 66 -2.80 -2.99 5.55
N TRP A 67 -3.18 -1.73 5.50
CA TRP A 67 -4.53 -1.25 5.78
C TRP A 67 -5.14 -0.72 4.50
N LEU A 68 -6.47 -0.81 4.41
CA LEU A 68 -7.21 -0.27 3.30
C LEU A 68 -7.66 1.16 3.61
N ALA A 69 -7.39 2.06 2.67
CA ALA A 69 -7.85 3.43 2.73
C ALA A 69 -8.45 3.85 1.40
N LYS A 70 -9.49 4.68 1.46
CA LYS A 70 -10.08 5.37 0.32
C LYS A 70 -9.70 6.84 0.38
N MET A 71 -9.32 7.42 -0.75
CA MET A 71 -9.13 8.87 -0.82
C MET A 71 -10.48 9.58 -0.77
N LYS A 72 -10.56 10.63 0.04
CA LYS A 72 -11.76 11.46 0.15
C LYS A 72 -11.96 12.35 -1.08
N ASP A 73 -10.85 12.82 -1.66
CA ASP A 73 -10.82 13.62 -2.87
C ASP A 73 -9.99 12.88 -3.95
N PRO A 74 -10.62 12.36 -5.02
CA PRO A 74 -9.92 11.67 -6.09
C PRO A 74 -8.94 12.54 -6.90
N GLU A 75 -9.11 13.87 -6.90
CA GLU A 75 -8.28 14.80 -7.68
C GLU A 75 -7.05 15.30 -6.91
N MET A 76 -6.90 14.86 -5.66
CA MET A 76 -5.77 15.24 -4.83
C MET A 76 -4.44 14.74 -5.40
N SER A 77 -3.46 15.63 -5.45
CA SER A 77 -2.12 15.32 -5.93
C SER A 77 -1.35 14.41 -4.98
N VAL A 78 -0.77 13.34 -5.53
CA VAL A 78 0.26 12.53 -4.86
C VAL A 78 1.62 13.20 -5.05
N THR A 79 2.39 13.31 -3.98
CA THR A 79 3.78 13.82 -4.02
C THR A 79 4.71 12.72 -3.59
N LEU A 80 5.59 12.27 -4.49
CA LEU A 80 6.53 11.20 -4.21
C LEU A 80 7.75 11.70 -3.44
N SER A 81 8.24 10.89 -2.52
CA SER A 81 9.58 11.04 -1.95
C SER A 81 10.65 10.67 -2.98
N ASP A 82 11.91 10.98 -2.67
CA ASP A 82 13.07 10.62 -3.52
C ASP A 82 13.26 9.10 -3.69
N GLU A 83 12.56 8.29 -2.89
CA GLU A 83 12.61 6.82 -2.96
C GLU A 83 11.76 6.24 -4.10
N HIS A 84 10.82 7.03 -4.62
CA HIS A 84 9.88 6.61 -5.65
C HIS A 84 9.98 7.48 -6.90
N ILE A 85 10.03 6.83 -8.07
CA ILE A 85 10.25 7.53 -9.34
C ILE A 85 8.94 7.81 -10.10
N ASP A 86 7.90 7.03 -9.84
CA ASP A 86 6.59 7.15 -10.51
C ASP A 86 5.47 6.50 -9.67
N PHE A 87 4.23 6.90 -9.95
CA PHE A 87 3.03 6.28 -9.36
C PHE A 87 1.92 6.18 -10.38
N LYS A 88 1.04 5.19 -10.21
CA LYS A 88 -0.12 5.00 -11.09
C LYS A 88 -1.37 4.63 -10.30
N TRP A 89 -2.48 5.25 -10.67
CA TRP A 89 -3.81 4.78 -10.32
C TRP A 89 -4.27 3.77 -11.36
N LEU A 90 -4.50 2.53 -10.94
CA LEU A 90 -4.80 1.42 -11.84
C LEU A 90 -6.03 0.66 -11.37
N LYS A 91 -6.71 0.02 -12.33
CA LYS A 91 -7.67 -1.03 -12.02
C LYS A 91 -6.94 -2.29 -11.52
N LEU A 92 -7.64 -3.15 -10.79
CA LEU A 92 -7.07 -4.37 -10.22
C LEU A 92 -6.36 -5.23 -11.29
N ASP A 93 -7.00 -5.43 -12.43
CA ASP A 93 -6.46 -6.27 -13.51
C ASP A 93 -5.17 -5.70 -14.10
N GLU A 94 -5.08 -4.37 -14.23
CA GLU A 94 -3.88 -3.66 -14.68
C GLU A 94 -2.77 -3.72 -13.64
N ALA A 95 -3.09 -3.51 -12.37
CA ALA A 95 -2.13 -3.63 -11.27
C ALA A 95 -1.53 -5.05 -11.24
N ASN A 96 -2.38 -6.09 -11.30
CA ASN A 96 -1.93 -7.49 -11.31
C ASN A 96 -1.02 -7.81 -12.50
N LYS A 97 -1.24 -7.20 -13.67
CA LYS A 97 -0.35 -7.35 -14.84
C LYS A 97 1.03 -6.71 -14.63
N LEU A 98 1.14 -5.67 -13.81
CA LEU A 98 2.43 -5.02 -13.50
C LEU A 98 3.23 -5.78 -12.44
N ILE A 99 2.57 -6.28 -11.40
CA ILE A 99 3.25 -6.91 -10.26
C ILE A 99 3.35 -8.44 -10.36
N THR A 100 3.48 -8.99 -11.57
CA THR A 100 3.43 -10.45 -11.84
C THR A 100 4.44 -11.29 -11.06
N GLN A 101 5.57 -10.70 -10.67
CA GLN A 101 6.61 -11.32 -9.84
C GLN A 101 6.28 -11.35 -8.34
N PHE A 102 5.23 -10.65 -7.89
CA PHE A 102 4.84 -10.51 -6.48
C PHE A 102 3.50 -11.19 -6.21
N LYS A 103 3.49 -12.53 -6.26
CA LYS A 103 2.28 -13.36 -6.07
C LYS A 103 1.51 -13.03 -4.78
N ASP A 104 2.21 -12.88 -3.67
CA ASP A 104 1.58 -12.59 -2.38
C ASP A 104 0.90 -11.20 -2.37
N LEU A 105 1.51 -10.23 -3.07
CA LEU A 105 0.90 -8.91 -3.22
C LEU A 105 -0.34 -9.00 -4.11
N GLN A 106 -0.29 -9.73 -5.25
CA GLN A 106 -1.47 -9.97 -6.10
C GLN A 106 -2.63 -10.54 -5.28
N THR A 107 -2.37 -11.55 -4.44
CA THR A 107 -3.38 -12.12 -3.54
C THR A 107 -3.98 -11.07 -2.60
N VAL A 108 -3.17 -10.18 -2.03
CA VAL A 108 -3.68 -9.07 -1.20
C VAL A 108 -4.57 -8.13 -2.01
N LEU A 109 -4.22 -7.80 -3.25
CA LEU A 109 -5.05 -6.95 -4.10
C LEU A 109 -6.38 -7.62 -4.46
N ASP A 110 -6.35 -8.92 -4.78
CA ASP A 110 -7.55 -9.71 -5.11
C ASP A 110 -8.49 -9.80 -3.90
N GLU A 111 -7.96 -10.12 -2.71
CA GLU A 111 -8.74 -10.15 -1.46
C GLU A 111 -9.28 -8.76 -1.07
N THR A 112 -8.56 -7.68 -1.42
CA THR A 112 -9.02 -6.31 -1.23
C THR A 112 -10.24 -6.03 -2.10
N ASP A 113 -10.19 -6.41 -3.37
CA ASP A 113 -11.29 -6.20 -4.31
C ASP A 113 -12.52 -7.03 -3.94
N GLU A 114 -12.35 -8.29 -3.56
CA GLU A 114 -13.43 -9.15 -3.05
C GLU A 114 -14.11 -8.53 -1.81
N PHE A 115 -13.30 -8.02 -0.87
CA PHE A 115 -13.81 -7.32 0.31
C PHE A 115 -14.60 -6.07 -0.06
N LEU A 116 -14.10 -5.25 -0.98
CA LEU A 116 -14.78 -4.04 -1.45
C LEU A 116 -16.09 -4.39 -2.17
N GLN A 117 -16.09 -5.38 -3.05
CA GLN A 117 -17.29 -5.86 -3.73
C GLN A 117 -18.33 -6.32 -2.72
N SER A 118 -17.95 -7.13 -1.72
CA SER A 118 -18.87 -7.57 -0.67
C SER A 118 -19.44 -6.40 0.14
N LYS A 119 -18.60 -5.42 0.48
CA LYS A 119 -19.01 -4.24 1.27
C LYS A 119 -20.00 -3.34 0.52
N TYR A 120 -19.83 -3.15 -0.79
CA TYR A 120 -20.64 -2.24 -1.59
C TYR A 120 -21.73 -2.91 -2.42
N SER A 121 -21.72 -4.23 -2.60
CA SER A 121 -22.82 -4.97 -3.25
C SER A 121 -24.00 -5.22 -2.30
N ASN A 122 -23.81 -5.00 -1.00
CA ASN A 122 -24.84 -5.11 0.03
C ASN A 122 -25.50 -3.74 0.37
N LEU A 123 -25.32 -2.74 -0.48
CA LEU A 123 -25.99 -1.44 -0.45
C LEU A 123 -26.89 -1.30 -1.68
#